data_AF-A0A945GNF2-F1
#
_entry.id   AF-A0A945GNF2-F1
#
_cell.length_a   1.000
_cell.length_b   1.000
_cell.length_c   1.000
_cell.angle_alpha   90.00
_cell.angle_beta   90.00
_cell.angle_gamma   90.00
#
_symmetry.space_group_name_H-M   'P 1'
#
loop_
_entity.id
_entity.type
_entity.pdbx_description
1 polymer ?
#
loop_
_entity_poly.entity_id
_entity_poly.type
_entity_poly.pdbx_seq_one_letter_code
_entity_poly.pdbx_strand_id
1 'polypeptide(L)'
;VFGTIYVAIPAISGALLTEPIQLIPIPFIDFTQVTGNFIPATPLGFTAHLGPIFAGLVMPFWGVMGTFIGVIAHSVLNPILYNYGILKIWQPGMGTIETFFVNSVDFWMSFGIGTTIAIAIIGVYQVITSLRKSAADRAAGVGRDMSPPEGRGDFPIWMALALYSLGAAALITISAVLLPEFGQFIWFFLFFGFIFTPFQSFVNARLVGMVGQTVSIPYVREATIILSGYQGVDIWFIPFPLGNYGAQTQKFREIELTGTKFTSIMKAEVFMMPIVLVATFLYSSYIWKLAPVPSASYPFAQLMWRLAAYQQCLWYTGTMKSELDLAPDGREVAWVPANLSEHEWWYWQVRAVDPEWLETEGKRGKAGPWTEKGSFYTHYEEGDPSIPEQLPGVAEESNATVVQPVLKVMEPALEAGIMRTPRPVLRVSSETALPEGWVYYYIIDTDPNFTSPWIQRSTDEPWLFRAINKNIILAGTVFGVASYILLSIFGLPVLLIFGYVRALTTIPHWIITEVIGALLARYYFWNKYGQKQWRLYAPVLAVGFACGMALMGMAAISIALIQKSVSVLIF
;
A
#
# COMPACT_ATOMS: atom_id res chain seq x y z
N VAL A 1 -4.84 5.09 33.60
CA VAL A 1 -3.99 6.28 33.77
C VAL A 1 -3.42 6.77 32.44
N PHE A 2 -2.49 6.06 31.80
CA PHE A 2 -1.90 6.55 30.54
C PHE A 2 -2.95 6.80 29.44
N GLY A 3 -3.91 5.88 29.25
CA GLY A 3 -5.02 6.10 28.32
C GLY A 3 -5.88 7.31 28.66
N THR A 4 -5.93 7.75 29.92
CA THR A 4 -6.66 8.96 30.31
C THR A 4 -5.94 10.19 29.75
N ILE A 5 -4.60 10.22 29.88
CA ILE A 5 -3.76 11.31 29.39
C ILE A 5 -3.72 11.33 27.86
N TYR A 6 -3.50 10.18 27.24
CA TYR A 6 -3.25 10.08 25.80
C TYR A 6 -4.52 10.00 24.95
N VAL A 7 -5.60 9.40 25.46
CA VAL A 7 -6.85 9.19 24.69
C VAL A 7 -7.99 10.04 25.26
N ALA A 8 -8.24 9.97 26.57
CA ALA A 8 -9.43 10.61 27.13
C ALA A 8 -9.39 12.13 27.10
N ILE A 9 -8.27 12.75 27.47
CA ILE A 9 -8.13 14.21 27.45
C ILE A 9 -8.35 14.76 26.03
N PRO A 10 -7.66 14.27 24.98
CA PRO A 10 -7.91 14.73 23.61
C PRO A 10 -9.35 14.47 23.15
N ALA A 11 -9.93 13.30 23.43
CA ALA A 11 -11.28 12.96 22.98
C ALA A 11 -12.37 13.80 23.66
N ILE A 12 -12.28 14.02 24.97
CA ILE A 12 -13.26 14.82 25.73
C ILE A 12 -13.08 16.30 25.41
N SER A 13 -11.84 16.80 25.41
CA SER A 13 -11.58 18.21 25.07
C SER A 13 -11.93 18.54 23.62
N GLY A 14 -11.66 17.66 22.67
CA GLY A 14 -12.07 17.84 21.27
C GLY A 14 -13.58 17.75 21.03
N ALA A 15 -14.35 17.25 22.00
CA ALA A 15 -15.81 17.34 21.98
C ALA A 15 -16.33 18.67 22.53
N LEU A 16 -15.52 19.37 23.35
CA LEU A 16 -15.87 20.62 24.03
C LEU A 16 -15.27 21.87 23.38
N LEU A 17 -14.10 21.72 22.77
CA LEU A 17 -13.29 22.78 22.18
C LEU A 17 -13.19 22.57 20.66
N THR A 18 -12.86 23.64 19.94
CA THR A 18 -12.58 23.59 18.51
C THR A 18 -11.34 22.76 18.19
N GLU A 19 -10.33 22.81 19.07
CA GLU A 19 -9.11 22.01 18.98
C GLU A 19 -8.93 21.15 20.24
N PRO A 20 -8.65 19.84 20.10
CA PRO A 20 -8.42 18.98 21.25
C PRO A 20 -7.12 19.35 21.97
N ILE A 21 -7.15 19.33 23.30
CA ILE A 21 -5.95 19.47 24.12
C ILE A 21 -5.13 18.18 24.00
N GLN A 22 -3.98 18.27 23.34
CA GLN A 22 -3.02 17.18 23.20
C GLN A 22 -1.79 17.43 24.07
N LEU A 23 -1.71 16.73 25.21
CA LEU A 23 -0.52 16.79 26.08
C LEU A 23 0.68 16.06 25.47
N ILE A 24 0.40 15.00 24.73
CA ILE A 24 1.38 14.23 23.97
C ILE A 24 0.93 14.28 22.50
N PRO A 25 1.75 14.78 21.58
CA PRO A 25 1.39 14.88 20.17
C PRO A 25 1.08 13.53 19.54
N ILE A 26 0.01 13.49 18.75
CA ILE A 26 -0.46 12.30 18.04
C ILE A 26 -0.31 12.55 16.52
N PRO A 27 0.33 11.65 15.75
CA PRO A 27 0.95 10.38 16.17
C PRO A 27 2.34 10.54 16.80
N PHE A 28 3.06 11.60 16.45
CA PHE A 28 4.43 11.86 16.89
C PHE A 28 4.78 13.35 16.76
N ILE A 29 5.88 13.73 17.41
CA ILE A 29 6.54 15.03 17.21
C ILE A 29 7.41 14.93 15.97
N ASP A 30 7.25 15.88 15.05
CA ASP A 30 8.05 15.98 13.83
C ASP A 30 9.31 16.83 14.08
N PHE A 31 10.48 16.24 13.91
CA PHE A 31 11.76 16.94 14.01
C PHE A 31 12.39 17.22 12.63
N THR A 32 11.85 16.64 11.55
CA THR A 32 12.45 16.67 10.21
C THR A 32 12.63 18.09 9.69
N GLN A 33 11.66 18.96 9.93
CA GLN A 33 11.74 20.37 9.50
C GLN A 33 12.91 21.12 10.14
N VAL A 34 13.26 20.79 11.39
CA VAL A 34 14.37 21.42 12.12
C VAL A 34 15.69 20.76 11.76
N THR A 35 15.72 19.43 11.74
CA THR A 35 16.93 18.65 11.48
C THR A 35 17.33 18.63 10.02
N GLY A 36 16.40 18.88 9.09
CA GLY A 36 16.66 18.89 7.64
C GLY A 36 17.73 19.89 7.20
N ASN A 37 18.02 20.90 8.02
CA ASN A 37 19.13 21.84 7.80
C ASN A 37 20.52 21.21 8.05
N PHE A 38 20.60 20.15 8.86
CA PHE A 38 21.85 19.49 9.26
C PHE A 38 21.98 18.07 8.69
N ILE A 39 20.85 17.36 8.62
CA ILE A 39 20.74 15.98 8.15
C ILE A 39 19.64 15.98 7.06
N PRO A 40 19.98 16.38 5.82
CA PRO A 40 19.00 16.53 4.75
C PRO A 40 18.34 15.20 4.40
N ALA A 41 17.08 15.28 3.96
CA ALA A 41 16.27 14.15 3.54
C ALA A 41 16.13 13.02 4.59
N THR A 42 16.27 13.26 5.90
CA THR A 42 16.08 12.20 6.91
C THR A 42 14.76 12.38 7.67
N PRO A 43 13.80 11.45 7.55
CA PRO A 43 12.52 11.53 8.26
C PRO A 43 12.70 11.16 9.74
N LEU A 44 12.77 12.17 10.60
CA LEU A 44 12.92 12.04 12.04
C LEU A 44 11.63 12.46 12.76
N GLY A 45 10.89 11.46 13.24
CA GLY A 45 9.78 11.64 14.16
C GLY A 45 10.07 11.00 15.52
N PHE A 46 9.35 11.39 16.56
CA PHE A 46 9.40 10.74 17.87
C PHE A 46 8.01 10.65 18.50
N THR A 47 7.60 9.45 18.90
CA THR A 47 6.38 9.27 19.70
C THR A 47 6.71 9.01 21.16
N ALA A 48 6.07 9.78 22.04
CA ALA A 48 6.08 9.55 23.49
C ALA A 48 4.96 8.59 23.93
N HIS A 49 4.31 7.88 22.99
CA HIS A 49 3.36 6.84 23.30
C HIS A 49 4.04 5.64 23.99
N LEU A 50 3.43 5.09 25.04
CA LEU A 50 4.00 3.94 25.77
C LEU A 50 3.81 2.59 25.06
N GLY A 51 2.88 2.50 24.10
CA GLY A 51 2.58 1.25 23.39
C GLY A 51 3.81 0.58 22.76
N PRO A 52 4.67 1.30 22.02
CA PRO A 52 5.93 0.75 21.50
C PRO A 52 6.83 0.16 22.58
N ILE A 53 6.87 0.72 23.80
CA ILE A 53 7.64 0.13 24.92
C ILE A 53 7.08 -1.26 25.26
N PHE A 54 5.76 -1.38 25.42
CA PHE A 54 5.12 -2.68 25.69
C PHE A 54 5.29 -3.67 24.53
N ALA A 55 5.26 -3.21 23.29
CA ALA A 55 5.58 -4.04 22.12
C ALA A 55 7.04 -4.54 22.20
N GLY A 56 7.98 -3.66 22.52
CA GLY A 56 9.40 -4.01 22.71
C GLY A 56 9.64 -5.03 23.82
N LEU A 57 8.81 -5.04 24.87
CA LEU A 57 8.90 -6.04 25.95
C LEU A 57 8.58 -7.48 25.47
N VAL A 58 7.80 -7.61 24.39
CA VAL A 58 7.29 -8.87 23.84
C VAL A 58 8.09 -9.30 22.61
N MET A 59 8.51 -8.35 21.78
CA MET A 59 9.13 -8.61 20.49
C MET A 59 10.52 -9.29 20.61
N PRO A 60 10.92 -10.10 19.61
CA PRO A 60 12.26 -10.67 19.57
C PRO A 60 13.33 -9.58 19.55
N PHE A 61 14.22 -9.58 20.56
CA PHE A 61 15.24 -8.53 20.74
C PHE A 61 16.04 -8.22 19.47
N TRP A 62 16.49 -9.24 18.75
CA TRP A 62 17.31 -9.04 17.54
C TRP A 62 16.52 -8.49 16.36
N GLY A 63 15.19 -8.68 16.32
CA GLY A 63 14.34 -8.00 15.34
C GLY A 63 14.20 -6.50 15.66
N VAL A 64 14.05 -6.15 16.94
CA VAL A 64 14.02 -4.74 17.39
C VAL A 64 15.36 -4.06 17.09
N MET A 65 16.48 -4.70 17.44
CA MET A 65 17.81 -4.15 17.15
C MET A 65 18.10 -4.06 15.66
N GLY A 66 17.65 -5.03 14.85
CA GLY A 66 17.76 -4.94 13.39
C GLY A 66 17.02 -3.73 12.84
N THR A 67 15.83 -3.44 13.37
CA THR A 67 15.06 -2.25 12.99
C THR A 67 15.79 -0.97 13.40
N PHE A 68 16.32 -0.90 14.62
CA PHE A 68 17.10 0.24 15.09
C PHE A 68 18.35 0.50 14.24
N ILE A 69 19.11 -0.55 13.91
CA ILE A 69 20.26 -0.46 13.01
C ILE A 69 19.83 0.03 11.62
N GLY A 70 18.69 -0.45 11.11
CA GLY A 70 18.13 0.05 9.85
C GLY A 70 17.83 1.55 9.88
N VAL A 71 17.19 2.05 10.94
CA VAL A 71 16.90 3.48 11.10
C VAL A 71 18.18 4.32 11.18
N ILE A 72 19.21 3.84 11.87
CA ILE A 72 20.52 4.51 11.89
C ILE A 72 21.12 4.53 10.48
N ALA A 73 21.14 3.38 9.80
CA ALA A 73 21.67 3.27 8.45
C ALA A 73 20.96 4.24 7.49
N HIS A 74 19.63 4.37 7.60
CA HIS A 74 18.84 5.33 6.82
C HIS A 74 19.20 6.78 7.14
N SER A 75 19.32 7.10 8.43
CA SER A 75 19.67 8.45 8.88
C SER A 75 21.03 8.90 8.37
N VAL A 76 21.95 7.96 8.14
CA VAL A 76 23.27 8.21 7.55
C VAL A 76 23.22 8.19 6.02
N LEU A 77 22.49 7.25 5.41
CA LEU A 77 22.44 7.08 3.96
C LEU A 77 21.64 8.17 3.26
N ASN A 78 20.55 8.68 3.84
CA ASN A 78 19.71 9.69 3.18
C ASN A 78 20.47 10.97 2.82
N PRO A 79 21.25 11.60 3.71
CA PRO A 79 22.08 12.75 3.36
C PRO A 79 23.09 12.44 2.25
N ILE A 80 23.66 11.23 2.26
CA ILE A 80 24.61 10.79 1.23
C ILE A 80 23.89 10.70 -0.11
N LEU A 81 22.76 9.98 -0.18
CA LEU A 81 21.97 9.82 -1.39
C LEU A 81 21.45 11.16 -1.94
N TYR A 82 21.09 12.10 -1.06
CA TYR A 82 20.73 13.46 -1.43
C TYR A 82 21.90 14.22 -2.08
N ASN A 83 23.08 14.18 -1.46
CA ASN A 83 24.27 14.86 -1.99
C ASN A 83 24.77 14.25 -3.31
N TYR A 84 24.51 12.96 -3.57
CA TYR A 84 24.78 12.30 -4.86
C TYR A 84 23.69 12.55 -5.92
N GLY A 85 22.65 13.34 -5.61
CA GLY A 85 21.56 13.66 -6.54
C GLY A 85 20.61 12.49 -6.84
N ILE A 86 20.56 11.49 -5.95
CA ILE A 86 19.64 10.35 -6.07
C ILE A 86 18.26 10.71 -5.49
N LEU A 87 18.22 11.38 -4.34
CA LEU A 87 16.98 11.91 -3.75
C LEU A 87 16.71 13.30 -4.34
N LYS A 88 15.85 13.37 -5.36
CA LYS A 88 15.64 14.57 -6.19
C LYS A 88 14.39 15.34 -5.80
N ILE A 89 13.38 14.64 -5.30
CA ILE A 89 12.06 15.24 -5.03
C ILE A 89 12.07 15.98 -3.69
N TRP A 90 12.89 15.53 -2.73
CA TRP A 90 12.94 16.13 -1.41
C TRP A 90 13.40 17.59 -1.46
N GLN A 91 12.72 18.45 -0.69
CA GLN A 91 13.07 19.86 -0.53
C GLN A 91 13.15 20.24 0.96
N PRO A 92 14.04 21.21 1.32
CA PRO A 92 14.06 21.75 2.67
C PRO A 92 12.68 22.28 3.10
N GLY A 93 12.24 21.93 4.31
CA GLY A 93 10.93 22.29 4.85
C GLY A 93 9.87 21.19 4.77
N MET A 94 10.11 20.12 4.00
CA MET A 94 9.23 18.94 4.02
C MET A 94 9.21 18.27 5.42
N GLY A 95 8.03 17.87 5.88
CA GLY A 95 7.85 17.15 7.15
C GLY A 95 8.31 15.70 7.07
N THR A 96 8.19 14.98 8.20
CA THR A 96 8.56 13.56 8.31
C THR A 96 7.79 12.69 7.33
N ILE A 97 6.49 12.95 7.16
CA ILE A 97 5.58 12.15 6.34
C ILE A 97 5.92 12.33 4.85
N GLU A 98 6.02 13.57 4.41
CA GLU A 98 6.36 13.92 3.04
C GLU A 98 7.76 13.42 2.70
N THR A 99 8.74 13.67 3.57
CA THR A 99 10.13 13.19 3.41
C THR A 99 10.19 11.67 3.28
N PHE A 100 9.45 10.94 4.11
CA PHE A 100 9.37 9.49 4.02
C PHE A 100 8.79 9.03 2.68
N PHE A 101 7.72 9.66 2.20
CA PHE A 101 7.09 9.31 0.93
C PHE A 101 8.01 9.59 -0.26
N VAL A 102 8.53 10.82 -0.39
CA VAL A 102 9.35 11.22 -1.56
C VAL A 102 10.65 10.43 -1.65
N ASN A 103 11.30 10.15 -0.51
CA ASN A 103 12.50 9.31 -0.50
C ASN A 103 12.18 7.85 -0.84
N SER A 104 10.97 7.39 -0.51
CA SER A 104 10.50 6.07 -0.92
C SER A 104 10.35 6.00 -2.43
N VAL A 105 9.74 7.02 -3.04
CA VAL A 105 9.60 7.13 -4.49
C VAL A 105 10.96 7.15 -5.20
N ASP A 106 11.91 7.96 -4.73
CA ASP A 106 13.23 8.11 -5.39
C ASP A 106 14.15 6.89 -5.22
N PHE A 107 14.14 6.24 -4.05
CA PHE A 107 15.12 5.18 -3.73
C PHE A 107 14.55 4.01 -2.92
N TRP A 108 13.96 4.27 -1.75
CA TRP A 108 13.73 3.20 -0.76
C TRP A 108 12.68 2.17 -1.19
N MET A 109 11.71 2.53 -2.02
CA MET A 109 10.74 1.57 -2.57
C MET A 109 11.45 0.54 -3.45
N SER A 110 12.26 1.00 -4.41
CA SER A 110 13.04 0.13 -5.29
C SER A 110 14.03 -0.73 -4.50
N PHE A 111 14.73 -0.14 -3.53
CA PHE A 111 15.66 -0.89 -2.68
C PHE A 111 14.93 -1.93 -1.83
N GLY A 112 13.77 -1.58 -1.26
CA GLY A 112 12.92 -2.46 -0.47
C GLY A 112 12.31 -3.62 -1.26
N ILE A 113 11.93 -3.40 -2.52
CA ILE A 113 11.54 -4.47 -3.45
C ILE A 113 12.71 -5.46 -3.58
N GLY A 114 13.92 -4.96 -3.82
CA GLY A 114 15.13 -5.78 -3.90
C GLY A 114 15.41 -6.60 -2.65
N THR A 115 15.41 -5.97 -1.47
CA THR A 115 15.66 -6.69 -0.20
C THR A 115 14.61 -7.76 0.07
N THR A 116 13.38 -7.58 -0.41
CA THR A 116 12.36 -8.60 -0.23
C THR A 116 12.42 -9.72 -1.26
N ILE A 117 12.90 -9.47 -2.48
CA ILE A 117 13.30 -10.54 -3.40
C ILE A 117 14.37 -11.42 -2.74
N ALA A 118 15.35 -10.82 -2.06
CA ALA A 118 16.35 -11.58 -1.31
C ALA A 118 15.71 -12.45 -0.21
N ILE A 119 14.78 -11.91 0.59
CA ILE A 119 14.04 -12.69 1.60
C ILE A 119 13.27 -13.84 0.95
N ALA A 120 12.63 -13.62 -0.20
CA ALA A 120 11.91 -14.67 -0.93
C ALA A 120 12.86 -15.79 -1.39
N ILE A 121 14.02 -15.43 -1.97
CA ILE A 121 15.07 -16.39 -2.36
C ILE A 121 15.54 -17.21 -1.15
N ILE A 122 15.81 -16.54 -0.03
CA ILE A 122 16.23 -17.19 1.22
C ILE A 122 15.13 -18.12 1.75
N GLY A 123 13.87 -17.69 1.74
CA GLY A 123 12.72 -18.48 2.16
C GLY A 123 12.55 -19.74 1.32
N VAL A 124 12.65 -19.61 -0.01
CA VAL A 124 12.60 -20.76 -0.95
C VAL A 124 13.77 -21.71 -0.68
N TYR A 125 14.98 -21.20 -0.48
CA TYR A 125 16.15 -22.01 -0.12
C TYR A 125 15.95 -22.79 1.19
N GLN A 126 15.41 -22.15 2.23
CA GLN A 126 15.09 -22.78 3.52
C GLN A 126 14.01 -23.87 3.39
N VAL A 127 13.02 -23.66 2.52
CA VAL A 127 11.99 -24.67 2.23
C VAL A 127 12.58 -25.87 1.50
N ILE A 128 13.38 -25.65 0.44
CA ILE A 128 14.01 -26.73 -0.33
C ILE A 128 14.93 -27.57 0.56
N THR A 129 15.77 -26.92 1.39
CA THR A 129 16.66 -27.62 2.32
C THR A 129 15.88 -28.40 3.38
N SER A 130 14.77 -27.85 3.90
CA SER A 130 13.86 -28.54 4.82
C SER A 130 13.17 -29.76 4.18
N LEU A 131 12.73 -29.65 2.92
CA LEU A 131 12.13 -30.76 2.18
C LEU A 131 13.13 -31.89 1.95
N ARG A 132 14.38 -31.56 1.58
CA ARG A 132 15.47 -32.54 1.44
C ARG A 132 15.77 -33.25 2.76
N LYS A 133 15.84 -32.50 3.86
CA LYS A 133 16.04 -33.08 5.21
C LYS A 133 14.86 -33.98 5.60
N SER A 134 13.63 -33.53 5.38
CA SER A 134 12.43 -34.33 5.66
C SER A 134 12.36 -35.60 4.81
N ALA A 135 12.81 -35.56 3.56
CA ALA A 135 12.89 -36.73 2.68
C ALA A 135 13.95 -37.71 3.18
N ALA A 136 15.10 -37.22 3.68
CA ALA A 136 16.11 -38.05 4.32
C ALA A 136 15.58 -38.69 5.62
N ASP A 137 14.84 -37.95 6.45
CA ASP A 137 14.21 -38.46 7.68
C ASP A 137 13.14 -39.53 7.37
N ARG A 138 12.38 -39.36 6.27
CA ARG A 138 11.43 -40.37 5.77
C ARG A 138 12.15 -41.62 5.24
N ALA A 139 13.24 -41.44 4.50
CA ALA A 139 14.07 -42.54 4.03
C ALA A 139 14.74 -43.28 5.20
N ALA A 140 14.98 -42.61 6.32
CA ALA A 140 15.47 -43.19 7.57
C ALA A 140 14.38 -43.90 8.41
N GLY A 141 13.15 -44.06 7.88
CA GLY A 141 12.10 -44.84 8.52
C GLY A 141 11.37 -44.14 9.67
N VAL A 142 11.51 -42.82 9.82
CA VAL A 142 10.72 -42.06 10.81
C VAL A 142 9.29 -41.91 10.30
N GLY A 143 8.45 -42.91 10.60
CA GLY A 143 7.02 -42.89 10.33
C GLY A 143 6.35 -41.74 11.07
N ARG A 144 5.55 -40.94 10.36
CA ARG A 144 4.62 -39.99 10.99
C ARG A 144 3.23 -40.60 10.94
N ASP A 145 2.63 -40.74 12.11
CA ASP A 145 1.21 -41.01 12.19
C ASP A 145 0.45 -39.81 11.64
N MET A 146 -0.41 -40.05 10.65
CA MET A 146 -1.28 -39.05 10.03
C MET A 146 -2.65 -39.02 10.70
N SER A 147 -2.88 -39.88 11.69
CA SER A 147 -4.10 -39.88 12.48
C SER A 147 -4.21 -38.56 13.27
N PRO A 148 -5.38 -37.91 13.27
CA PRO A 148 -5.60 -36.74 14.10
C PRO A 148 -5.57 -37.14 15.59
N PRO A 149 -5.06 -36.29 16.51
CA PRO A 149 -5.04 -36.57 17.93
C PRO A 149 -6.46 -36.90 18.46
N GLU A 150 -6.58 -37.97 19.25
CA GLU A 150 -7.86 -38.40 19.79
C GLU A 150 -8.49 -37.29 20.66
N GLY A 151 -9.80 -37.07 20.50
CA GLY A 151 -10.58 -36.15 21.34
C GLY A 151 -10.54 -34.67 20.97
N ARG A 152 -9.73 -34.23 19.99
CA ARG A 152 -9.68 -32.82 19.52
C ARG A 152 -10.96 -32.37 18.79
N GLY A 153 -11.67 -33.34 18.18
CA GLY A 153 -12.91 -33.10 17.43
C GLY A 153 -12.67 -32.60 16.00
N ASP A 154 -11.64 -33.13 15.34
CA ASP A 154 -11.24 -32.72 14.00
C ASP A 154 -12.25 -33.16 12.94
N PHE A 155 -12.35 -32.33 11.90
CA PHE A 155 -13.17 -32.62 10.75
C PHE A 155 -12.47 -33.54 9.76
N PRO A 156 -13.24 -34.36 9.00
CA PRO A 156 -12.71 -35.04 7.83
C PRO A 156 -12.06 -34.05 6.85
N ILE A 157 -10.92 -34.44 6.28
CA ILE A 157 -10.14 -33.59 5.35
C ILE A 157 -10.99 -33.12 4.16
N TRP A 158 -11.87 -33.98 3.64
CA TRP A 158 -12.74 -33.61 2.52
C TRP A 158 -13.67 -32.44 2.87
N MET A 159 -14.15 -32.35 4.10
CA MET A 159 -15.02 -31.26 4.55
C MET A 159 -14.22 -29.97 4.70
N ALA A 160 -12.98 -30.05 5.19
CA ALA A 160 -12.08 -28.91 5.22
C ALA A 160 -11.78 -28.38 3.80
N LEU A 161 -11.52 -29.28 2.85
CA LEU A 161 -11.32 -28.92 1.44
C LEU A 161 -12.59 -28.33 0.80
N ALA A 162 -13.76 -28.86 1.12
CA ALA A 162 -15.03 -28.34 0.62
C ALA A 162 -15.32 -26.94 1.15
N LEU A 163 -15.18 -26.71 2.47
CA LEU A 163 -15.38 -25.40 3.10
C LEU A 163 -14.36 -24.37 2.59
N TYR A 164 -13.11 -24.79 2.41
CA TYR A 164 -12.08 -23.95 1.80
C TYR A 164 -12.45 -23.57 0.36
N SER A 165 -12.83 -24.55 -0.46
CA SER A 165 -13.20 -24.33 -1.85
C SER A 165 -14.43 -23.44 -1.95
N LEU A 166 -15.41 -23.60 -1.05
CA LEU A 166 -16.59 -22.74 -0.96
C LEU A 166 -16.21 -21.30 -0.62
N GLY A 167 -15.33 -21.09 0.36
CA GLY A 167 -14.85 -19.76 0.74
C GLY A 167 -14.05 -19.08 -0.37
N ALA A 168 -13.15 -19.83 -1.02
CA ALA A 168 -12.39 -19.36 -2.18
C ALA A 168 -13.33 -19.02 -3.35
N ALA A 169 -14.28 -19.89 -3.67
CA ALA A 169 -15.26 -19.66 -4.72
C ALA A 169 -16.17 -18.46 -4.41
N ALA A 170 -16.58 -18.26 -3.15
CA ALA A 170 -17.35 -17.10 -2.74
C ALA A 170 -16.58 -15.78 -2.97
N LEU A 171 -15.30 -15.73 -2.58
CA LEU A 171 -14.45 -14.57 -2.86
C LEU A 171 -14.30 -14.33 -4.37
N ILE A 172 -14.02 -15.38 -5.15
CA ILE A 172 -13.89 -15.30 -6.61
C ILE A 172 -15.21 -14.82 -7.25
N THR A 173 -16.36 -15.27 -6.73
CA THR A 173 -17.68 -14.84 -7.21
C THR A 173 -17.92 -13.37 -6.92
N ILE A 174 -17.57 -12.89 -5.72
CA ILE A 174 -17.64 -11.46 -5.39
C ILE A 174 -16.75 -10.66 -6.35
N SER A 175 -15.55 -11.14 -6.63
CA SER A 175 -14.65 -10.51 -7.61
C SER A 175 -15.24 -10.50 -9.02
N ALA A 176 -15.92 -11.57 -9.43
CA ALA A 176 -16.57 -11.67 -10.74
C ALA A 176 -17.77 -10.75 -10.91
N VAL A 177 -18.50 -10.46 -9.83
CA VAL A 177 -19.63 -9.53 -9.83
C VAL A 177 -19.18 -8.08 -9.87
N LEU A 178 -18.07 -7.76 -9.19
CA LEU A 178 -17.59 -6.39 -9.05
C LEU A 178 -16.66 -5.93 -10.19
N LEU A 179 -16.08 -6.85 -10.96
CA LEU A 179 -15.13 -6.53 -12.03
C LEU A 179 -15.76 -6.76 -13.41
N PRO A 180 -16.03 -5.70 -14.21
CA PRO A 180 -16.68 -5.84 -15.52
C PRO A 180 -15.92 -6.75 -16.50
N GLU A 181 -14.59 -6.70 -16.50
CA GLU A 181 -13.73 -7.48 -17.41
C GLU A 181 -13.21 -8.80 -16.81
N PHE A 182 -13.89 -9.34 -15.78
CA PHE A 182 -13.40 -10.50 -15.03
C PHE A 182 -13.08 -11.74 -15.87
N GLY A 183 -13.81 -11.97 -16.97
CA GLY A 183 -13.67 -13.16 -17.81
C GLY A 183 -12.24 -13.40 -18.31
N GLN A 184 -11.50 -12.33 -18.62
CA GLN A 184 -10.10 -12.43 -19.08
C GLN A 184 -9.16 -12.85 -17.94
N PHE A 185 -9.52 -12.56 -16.69
CA PHE A 185 -8.66 -12.72 -15.52
C PHE A 185 -9.02 -13.91 -14.62
N ILE A 186 -10.09 -14.66 -14.93
CA ILE A 186 -10.60 -15.76 -14.10
C ILE A 186 -9.50 -16.78 -13.72
N TRP A 187 -8.61 -17.11 -14.66
CA TRP A 187 -7.52 -18.06 -14.42
C TRP A 187 -6.52 -17.56 -13.37
N PHE A 188 -6.28 -16.25 -13.29
CA PHE A 188 -5.43 -15.67 -12.23
C PHE A 188 -6.07 -15.85 -10.87
N PHE A 189 -7.37 -15.55 -10.74
CA PHE A 189 -8.10 -15.72 -9.48
C PHE A 189 -8.14 -17.18 -9.04
N LEU A 190 -8.35 -18.12 -9.98
CA LEU A 190 -8.30 -19.56 -9.70
C LEU A 190 -6.91 -20.02 -9.28
N PHE A 191 -5.85 -19.55 -9.94
CA PHE A 191 -4.46 -19.86 -9.57
C PHE A 191 -4.16 -19.37 -8.14
N PHE A 192 -4.49 -18.12 -7.83
CA PHE A 192 -4.21 -17.56 -6.51
C PHE A 192 -5.04 -18.22 -5.41
N GLY A 193 -6.31 -18.49 -5.69
CA GLY A 193 -7.22 -19.19 -4.80
C GLY A 193 -6.79 -20.62 -4.53
N PHE A 194 -6.56 -21.45 -5.55
CA PHE A 194 -6.43 -22.90 -5.38
C PHE A 194 -4.99 -23.43 -5.40
N ILE A 195 -4.01 -22.63 -5.84
CA ILE A 195 -2.61 -23.08 -5.97
C ILE A 195 -1.70 -22.25 -5.06
N PHE A 196 -1.67 -20.93 -5.26
CA PHE A 196 -0.74 -20.06 -4.55
C PHE A 196 -1.05 -19.97 -3.04
N THR A 197 -2.31 -19.74 -2.67
CA THR A 197 -2.73 -19.60 -1.27
C THR A 197 -2.45 -20.87 -0.45
N PRO A 198 -2.80 -22.10 -0.90
CA PRO A 198 -2.44 -23.33 -0.19
C PRO A 198 -0.92 -23.52 -0.09
N PHE A 199 -0.19 -23.27 -1.18
CA PHE A 199 1.27 -23.38 -1.20
C PHE A 199 1.93 -22.43 -0.19
N GLN A 200 1.57 -21.15 -0.23
CA GLN A 200 2.10 -20.14 0.70
C GLN A 200 1.73 -20.46 2.15
N SER A 201 0.50 -20.93 2.40
CA SER A 201 0.05 -21.32 3.74
C SER A 201 0.85 -22.51 4.29
N PHE A 202 1.13 -23.51 3.45
CA PHE A 202 1.95 -24.66 3.82
C PHE A 202 3.40 -24.28 4.16
N VAL A 203 4.02 -23.45 3.30
CA VAL A 203 5.37 -22.92 3.53
C VAL A 203 5.43 -22.17 4.86
N ASN A 204 4.46 -21.28 5.10
CA ASN A 204 4.40 -20.48 6.33
C ASN A 204 4.12 -21.32 7.58
N ALA A 205 3.22 -22.31 7.52
CA ALA A 205 2.99 -23.23 8.64
C ALA A 205 4.28 -23.94 9.07
N ARG A 206 5.10 -24.37 8.10
CA ARG A 206 6.41 -24.98 8.36
C ARG A 206 7.41 -23.99 8.95
N LEU A 207 7.52 -22.79 8.38
CA LEU A 207 8.43 -21.77 8.87
C LEU A 207 8.09 -21.36 10.31
N VAL A 208 6.81 -21.18 10.63
CA VAL A 208 6.36 -20.92 12.00
C VAL A 208 6.74 -22.08 12.93
N GLY A 209 6.53 -23.33 12.51
CA GLY A 209 6.88 -24.50 13.32
C GLY A 209 8.39 -24.68 13.55
N MET A 210 9.25 -24.24 12.63
CA MET A 210 10.70 -24.44 12.71
C MET A 210 11.46 -23.25 13.29
N VAL A 211 11.12 -22.04 12.85
CA VAL A 211 11.85 -20.80 13.17
C VAL A 211 10.97 -19.74 13.85
N GLY A 212 9.68 -20.03 14.06
CA GLY A 212 8.76 -19.13 14.76
C GLY A 212 8.41 -17.86 14.00
N GLN A 213 8.57 -17.86 12.67
CA GLN A 213 8.38 -16.69 11.80
C GLN A 213 7.63 -17.06 10.52
N THR A 214 6.92 -16.09 9.96
CA THR A 214 6.27 -16.19 8.64
C THR A 214 7.06 -15.41 7.60
N VAL A 215 7.10 -15.91 6.37
CA VAL A 215 7.64 -15.20 5.21
C VAL A 215 6.48 -14.91 4.25
N SER A 216 6.23 -13.63 4.01
CA SER A 216 5.33 -13.15 2.96
C SER A 216 6.15 -12.61 1.80
N ILE A 217 5.83 -13.05 0.59
CA ILE A 217 6.36 -12.42 -0.63
C ILE A 217 5.53 -11.14 -0.83
N PRO A 218 6.10 -9.94 -0.75
CA PRO A 218 5.37 -8.69 -0.93
C PRO A 218 5.08 -8.46 -2.41
N TYR A 219 4.18 -7.54 -2.69
CA TYR A 219 3.89 -7.04 -4.03
C TYR A 219 3.41 -8.10 -5.04
N VAL A 220 3.05 -9.31 -4.59
CA VAL A 220 2.56 -10.37 -5.49
C VAL A 220 1.27 -9.95 -6.16
N ARG A 221 0.37 -9.30 -5.41
CA ARG A 221 -0.89 -8.77 -5.95
C ARG A 221 -0.61 -7.66 -6.97
N GLU A 222 0.15 -6.67 -6.55
CA GLU A 222 0.51 -5.48 -7.30
C GLU A 222 1.21 -5.86 -8.62
N ALA A 223 2.22 -6.73 -8.56
CA ALA A 223 2.95 -7.20 -9.72
C ALA A 223 2.07 -8.00 -10.68
N THR A 224 1.18 -8.86 -10.15
CA THR A 224 0.25 -9.62 -10.99
C THR A 224 -0.69 -8.69 -11.75
N ILE A 225 -1.29 -7.72 -11.06
CA ILE A 225 -2.22 -6.76 -11.68
C ILE A 225 -1.50 -6.02 -12.82
N ILE A 226 -0.30 -5.50 -12.59
CA ILE A 226 0.46 -4.75 -13.60
C ILE A 226 0.90 -5.64 -14.77
N LEU A 227 1.39 -6.86 -14.49
CA LEU A 227 1.85 -7.79 -15.52
C LEU A 227 0.71 -8.44 -16.31
N SER A 228 -0.51 -8.43 -15.78
CA SER A 228 -1.70 -8.93 -16.48
C SER A 228 -2.12 -8.06 -17.65
N GLY A 229 -1.62 -6.82 -17.74
CA GLY A 229 -2.00 -5.86 -18.77
C GLY A 229 -3.33 -5.15 -18.50
N TYR A 230 -3.94 -5.35 -17.31
CA TYR A 230 -5.16 -4.67 -16.91
C TYR A 230 -4.99 -3.14 -16.91
N GLN A 231 -6.00 -2.42 -17.41
CA GLN A 231 -6.02 -0.96 -17.45
C GLN A 231 -7.25 -0.45 -16.72
N GLY A 232 -7.03 0.36 -15.69
CA GLY A 232 -8.09 0.87 -14.81
C GLY A 232 -7.79 0.69 -13.33
N VAL A 233 -8.60 1.38 -12.50
CA VAL A 233 -8.41 1.47 -11.05
C VAL A 233 -9.23 0.44 -10.27
N ASP A 234 -10.32 -0.04 -10.86
CA ASP A 234 -11.31 -0.94 -10.25
C ASP A 234 -10.69 -2.26 -9.76
N ILE A 235 -9.79 -2.89 -10.53
CA ILE A 235 -9.09 -4.12 -10.12
C ILE A 235 -8.37 -4.01 -8.77
N TRP A 236 -7.96 -2.79 -8.37
CA TRP A 236 -7.29 -2.54 -7.09
C TRP A 236 -8.22 -2.56 -5.88
N PHE A 237 -9.53 -2.42 -6.11
CA PHE A 237 -10.56 -2.47 -5.08
C PHE A 237 -11.24 -3.85 -4.97
N ILE A 238 -10.90 -4.78 -5.87
CA ILE A 238 -11.44 -6.13 -5.89
C ILE A 238 -10.73 -7.04 -4.87
N PRO A 239 -11.47 -7.88 -4.09
CA PRO A 239 -10.85 -8.84 -3.21
C PRO A 239 -10.04 -9.88 -4.01
N PHE A 240 -8.77 -10.07 -3.63
CA PHE A 240 -7.88 -11.06 -4.24
C PHE A 240 -7.69 -12.26 -3.29
N PRO A 241 -7.77 -13.51 -3.76
CA PRO A 241 -7.62 -14.69 -2.92
C PRO A 241 -6.14 -14.96 -2.61
N LEU A 242 -5.54 -14.12 -1.77
CA LEU A 242 -4.13 -14.12 -1.35
C LEU A 242 -3.97 -14.36 0.16
N GLY A 243 -4.71 -15.34 0.68
CA GLY A 243 -4.72 -15.65 2.11
C GLY A 243 -3.42 -16.31 2.60
N ASN A 244 -3.09 -16.14 3.88
CA ASN A 244 -2.08 -16.95 4.56
C ASN A 244 -2.68 -17.59 5.81
N TYR A 245 -2.84 -18.91 5.76
CA TYR A 245 -3.44 -19.70 6.84
C TYR A 245 -2.40 -20.47 7.67
N GLY A 246 -1.11 -20.15 7.53
CA GLY A 246 -0.03 -20.79 8.28
C GLY A 246 -0.16 -20.63 9.79
N ALA A 247 -0.51 -19.42 10.26
CA ALA A 247 -0.76 -19.15 11.68
C ALA A 247 -1.99 -19.90 12.23
N GLN A 248 -2.99 -20.19 11.40
CA GLN A 248 -4.14 -20.99 11.84
C GLN A 248 -3.72 -22.44 12.15
N THR A 249 -2.72 -22.97 11.44
CA THR A 249 -2.15 -24.30 11.75
C THR A 249 -1.53 -24.33 13.15
N GLN A 250 -0.89 -23.23 13.59
CA GLN A 250 -0.41 -23.10 14.96
C GLN A 250 -1.56 -23.15 15.97
N LYS A 251 -2.69 -22.51 15.68
CA LYS A 251 -3.86 -22.58 16.57
C LYS A 251 -4.35 -24.02 16.78
N PHE A 252 -4.30 -24.88 15.76
CA PHE A 252 -4.64 -26.30 15.96
C PHE A 252 -3.75 -26.98 17.02
N ARG A 253 -2.48 -26.56 17.14
CA ARG A 253 -1.58 -27.03 18.20
C ARG A 253 -1.91 -26.38 19.55
N GLU A 254 -2.28 -25.12 19.58
CA GLU A 254 -2.73 -24.44 20.81
C GLU A 254 -4.01 -25.08 21.38
N ILE A 255 -4.94 -25.45 20.51
CA ILE A 255 -6.18 -26.16 20.86
C ILE A 255 -5.86 -27.50 21.51
N GLU A 256 -4.95 -28.27 20.89
CA GLU A 256 -4.48 -29.54 21.43
C GLU A 256 -3.82 -29.37 22.81
N LEU A 257 -2.91 -28.40 22.96
CA LEU A 257 -2.17 -28.16 24.21
C LEU A 257 -3.06 -27.64 25.34
N THR A 258 -4.13 -26.93 25.02
CA THR A 258 -5.09 -26.42 26.01
C THR A 258 -6.18 -27.42 26.36
N GLY A 259 -6.23 -28.58 25.69
CA GLY A 259 -7.29 -29.57 25.87
C GLY A 259 -8.67 -29.05 25.44
N THR A 260 -8.72 -28.01 24.59
CA THR A 260 -9.98 -27.46 24.10
C THR A 260 -10.47 -28.25 22.89
N LYS A 261 -11.79 -28.29 22.69
CA LYS A 261 -12.42 -28.96 21.54
C LYS A 261 -12.62 -27.97 20.40
N PHE A 262 -12.34 -28.39 19.17
CA PHE A 262 -12.55 -27.57 17.97
C PHE A 262 -14.01 -27.08 17.88
N THR A 263 -14.97 -27.95 18.21
CA THR A 263 -16.40 -27.64 18.21
C THR A 263 -16.78 -26.57 19.24
N SER A 264 -16.08 -26.47 20.38
CA SER A 264 -16.33 -25.40 21.36
C SER A 264 -15.89 -24.05 20.82
N ILE A 265 -14.77 -24.00 20.11
CA ILE A 265 -14.25 -22.77 19.50
C ILE A 265 -15.18 -22.30 18.39
N MET A 266 -15.63 -23.21 17.53
CA MET A 266 -16.62 -22.88 16.51
C MET A 266 -17.92 -22.34 17.10
N LYS A 267 -18.44 -22.96 18.16
CA LYS A 267 -19.64 -22.46 18.84
C LYS A 267 -19.42 -21.04 19.40
N ALA A 268 -18.24 -20.78 19.96
CA ALA A 268 -17.88 -19.45 20.45
C ALA A 268 -17.80 -18.44 19.30
N GLU A 269 -17.16 -18.77 18.17
CA GLU A 269 -17.08 -17.89 17.00
C GLU A 269 -18.47 -17.60 16.40
N VAL A 270 -19.30 -18.62 16.22
CA VAL A 270 -20.69 -18.45 15.71
C VAL A 270 -21.52 -17.60 16.66
N PHE A 271 -21.34 -17.74 17.98
CA PHE A 271 -22.01 -16.90 18.97
C PHE A 271 -21.51 -15.45 18.96
N MET A 272 -20.19 -15.25 18.85
CA MET A 272 -19.58 -13.92 18.85
C MET A 272 -19.84 -13.16 17.55
N MET A 273 -19.93 -13.84 16.40
CA MET A 273 -20.07 -13.20 15.09
C MET A 273 -21.23 -12.18 15.01
N PRO A 274 -22.49 -12.54 15.35
CA PRO A 274 -23.59 -11.57 15.29
C PRO A 274 -23.40 -10.41 16.27
N ILE A 275 -22.86 -10.69 17.47
CA ILE A 275 -22.60 -9.66 18.49
C ILE A 275 -21.56 -8.65 17.98
N VAL A 276 -20.44 -9.16 17.48
CA VAL A 276 -19.36 -8.33 16.94
C VAL A 276 -19.82 -7.57 15.71
N LEU A 277 -20.56 -8.21 14.80
CA LEU A 277 -21.06 -7.57 13.58
C LEU A 277 -22.01 -6.41 13.91
N VAL A 278 -23.00 -6.63 14.80
CA VAL A 278 -23.90 -5.57 15.25
C VAL A 278 -23.12 -4.46 15.97
N ALA A 279 -22.21 -4.82 16.87
CA ALA A 279 -21.37 -3.86 17.57
C ALA A 279 -20.51 -3.03 16.59
N THR A 280 -19.89 -3.65 15.58
CA THR A 280 -19.10 -2.96 14.57
C THR A 280 -19.94 -1.95 13.79
N PHE A 281 -21.13 -2.31 13.31
CA PHE A 281 -21.99 -1.34 12.62
C PHE A 281 -22.40 -0.17 13.53
N LEU A 282 -22.73 -0.45 14.80
CA LEU A 282 -23.04 0.58 15.80
C LEU A 282 -21.84 1.52 16.03
N TYR A 283 -20.65 0.97 16.29
CA TYR A 283 -19.45 1.76 16.55
C TYR A 283 -18.97 2.53 15.31
N SER A 284 -19.01 1.92 14.13
CA SER A 284 -18.67 2.58 12.88
C SER A 284 -19.63 3.75 12.61
N SER A 285 -20.94 3.52 12.65
CA SER A 285 -21.91 4.61 12.48
C SER A 285 -21.71 5.72 13.50
N TYR A 286 -21.28 5.37 14.71
CA TYR A 286 -21.02 6.33 15.78
C TYR A 286 -19.78 7.19 15.50
N ILE A 287 -18.64 6.59 15.13
CA ILE A 287 -17.41 7.32 14.83
C ILE A 287 -17.67 8.34 13.71
N TRP A 288 -18.39 7.96 12.65
CA TRP A 288 -18.74 8.86 11.55
C TRP A 288 -19.65 10.03 11.95
N LYS A 289 -20.41 9.91 13.04
CA LYS A 289 -21.29 10.98 13.54
C LYS A 289 -20.63 11.88 14.58
N LEU A 290 -19.56 11.44 15.24
CA LEU A 290 -18.92 12.24 16.28
C LEU A 290 -18.20 13.46 15.69
N ALA A 291 -17.42 13.28 14.63
CA ALA A 291 -16.81 14.37 13.87
C ALA A 291 -16.53 13.89 12.44
N PRO A 292 -16.33 14.81 11.47
CA PRO A 292 -15.87 14.43 10.14
C PRO A 292 -14.55 13.66 10.22
N VAL A 293 -14.41 12.60 9.42
CA VAL A 293 -13.15 11.85 9.29
C VAL A 293 -12.64 12.06 7.86
N PRO A 294 -11.40 12.55 7.65
CA PRO A 294 -10.43 13.02 8.66
C PRO A 294 -10.74 14.42 9.22
N SER A 295 -10.31 14.69 10.46
CA SER A 295 -10.36 16.03 11.09
C SER A 295 -9.38 16.14 12.26
N ALA A 296 -9.25 17.33 12.85
CA ALA A 296 -8.42 17.56 14.04
C ALA A 296 -8.85 16.72 15.25
N SER A 297 -10.12 16.27 15.31
CA SER A 297 -10.61 15.32 16.32
C SER A 297 -10.02 13.91 16.14
N TYR A 298 -9.53 13.59 14.94
CA TYR A 298 -8.90 12.32 14.60
C TYR A 298 -7.47 12.53 14.05
N PRO A 299 -6.54 13.02 14.88
CA PRO A 299 -5.21 13.48 14.44
C PRO A 299 -4.40 12.38 13.74
N PHE A 300 -4.51 11.14 14.21
CA PHE A 300 -3.86 10.00 13.55
C PHE A 300 -4.39 9.78 12.12
N ALA A 301 -5.72 9.77 11.94
CA ALA A 301 -6.34 9.55 10.64
C ALA A 301 -6.01 10.71 9.68
N GLN A 302 -6.07 11.95 10.17
CA GLN A 302 -5.76 13.15 9.38
C GLN A 302 -4.36 13.11 8.76
N LEU A 303 -3.37 12.62 9.49
CA LEU A 303 -1.99 12.55 8.99
C LEU A 303 -1.68 11.24 8.26
N MET A 304 -2.03 10.09 8.85
CA MET A 304 -1.60 8.78 8.35
C MET A 304 -2.45 8.28 7.19
N TRP A 305 -3.74 8.60 7.10
CA TRP A 305 -4.56 8.17 5.96
C TRP A 305 -4.14 8.87 4.67
N ARG A 306 -3.68 10.12 4.75
CA ARG A 306 -3.09 10.82 3.60
C ARG A 306 -1.84 10.10 3.08
N LEU A 307 -0.94 9.69 3.97
CA LEU A 307 0.24 8.89 3.59
C LEU A 307 -0.17 7.56 2.95
N ALA A 308 -1.10 6.84 3.57
CA ALA A 308 -1.59 5.58 3.04
C ALA A 308 -2.21 5.75 1.64
N ALA A 309 -3.00 6.82 1.44
CA ALA A 309 -3.56 7.16 0.15
C ALA A 309 -2.46 7.44 -0.89
N TYR A 310 -1.41 8.22 -0.55
CA TYR A 310 -0.29 8.43 -1.46
C TYR A 310 0.43 7.14 -1.83
N GLN A 311 0.69 6.27 -0.86
CA GLN A 311 1.33 4.98 -1.10
C GLN A 311 0.46 4.06 -1.98
N GLN A 312 -0.86 4.03 -1.77
CA GLN A 312 -1.79 3.23 -2.58
C GLN A 312 -1.92 3.78 -4.00
N CYS A 313 -2.17 5.09 -4.13
CA CYS A 313 -2.33 5.75 -5.43
C CYS A 313 -1.08 5.59 -6.30
N LEU A 314 0.13 5.59 -5.70
CA LEU A 314 1.37 5.32 -6.43
C LEU A 314 1.27 3.98 -7.18
N TRP A 315 0.85 2.90 -6.51
CA TRP A 315 0.67 1.59 -7.16
C TRP A 315 -0.46 1.61 -8.20
N TYR A 316 -1.55 2.33 -7.92
CA TYR A 316 -2.69 2.42 -8.84
C TYR A 316 -2.31 3.07 -10.17
N THR A 317 -1.35 4.00 -10.16
CA THR A 317 -0.82 4.56 -11.42
C THR A 317 -0.22 3.49 -12.35
N GLY A 318 0.19 2.33 -11.82
CA GLY A 318 0.74 1.22 -12.61
C GLY A 318 -0.18 0.67 -13.70
N THR A 319 -1.50 0.84 -13.56
CA THR A 319 -2.55 0.44 -14.52
C THR A 319 -3.25 1.64 -15.18
N MET A 320 -2.67 2.84 -15.06
CA MET A 320 -3.17 4.07 -15.67
C MET A 320 -2.21 4.55 -16.76
N LYS A 321 -1.86 3.67 -17.70
CA LYS A 321 -0.94 4.01 -18.79
C LYS A 321 -1.70 4.69 -19.92
N SER A 322 -1.05 5.64 -20.57
CA SER A 322 -1.46 6.07 -21.91
C SER A 322 -0.74 5.20 -22.95
N GLU A 323 -1.40 4.96 -24.08
CA GLU A 323 -0.90 4.11 -25.16
C GLU A 323 -0.92 4.90 -26.46
N LEU A 324 0.22 4.97 -27.14
CA LEU A 324 0.35 5.62 -28.44
C LEU A 324 0.67 4.56 -29.49
N ASP A 325 -0.24 4.36 -30.44
CA ASP A 325 -0.11 3.41 -31.53
C ASP A 325 0.09 4.17 -32.85
N LEU A 326 1.19 3.87 -33.54
CA LEU A 326 1.59 4.49 -34.79
C LEU A 326 1.35 3.50 -35.92
N ALA A 327 0.56 3.89 -36.92
CA ALA A 327 0.34 3.06 -38.08
C ALA A 327 1.68 2.79 -38.81
N PRO A 328 1.85 1.62 -39.44
CA PRO A 328 3.10 1.25 -40.11
C PRO A 328 3.54 2.20 -41.22
N ASP A 329 2.60 2.97 -41.78
CA ASP A 329 2.85 3.98 -42.81
C ASP A 329 3.29 5.35 -42.23
N GLY A 330 3.26 5.51 -40.90
CA GLY A 330 3.64 6.71 -40.17
C GLY A 330 2.68 7.90 -40.34
N ARG A 331 1.51 7.68 -40.97
CA ARG A 331 0.56 8.74 -41.31
C ARG A 331 -0.62 8.80 -40.36
N GLU A 332 -1.00 7.67 -39.78
CA GLU A 332 -2.03 7.62 -38.74
C GLU A 332 -1.42 7.36 -37.37
N VAL A 333 -1.98 8.00 -36.36
CA VAL A 333 -1.63 7.78 -34.97
C VAL A 333 -2.90 7.72 -34.13
N ALA A 334 -2.93 6.77 -33.20
CA ALA A 334 -4.00 6.60 -32.24
C ALA A 334 -3.41 6.73 -30.83
N TRP A 335 -3.95 7.66 -30.04
CA TRP A 335 -3.59 7.80 -28.64
C TRP A 335 -4.75 7.42 -27.75
N VAL A 336 -4.49 6.58 -26.75
CA VAL A 336 -5.44 6.21 -25.71
C VAL A 336 -4.94 6.83 -24.40
N PRO A 337 -5.67 7.78 -23.80
CA PRO A 337 -5.27 8.39 -22.54
C PRO A 337 -5.39 7.39 -21.37
N ALA A 338 -4.90 7.80 -20.21
CA ALA A 338 -5.25 7.10 -18.97
C ALA A 338 -6.75 7.29 -18.68
N ASN A 339 -7.31 6.42 -17.83
CA ASN A 339 -8.75 6.43 -17.54
C ASN A 339 -9.27 7.84 -17.23
N LEU A 340 -10.27 8.26 -18.00
CA LEU A 340 -10.96 9.53 -17.81
C LEU A 340 -12.04 9.37 -16.73
N SER A 341 -12.20 10.39 -15.89
CA SER A 341 -13.32 10.44 -14.95
C SER A 341 -14.64 10.59 -15.68
N GLU A 342 -15.69 10.03 -15.09
CA GLU A 342 -17.07 10.17 -15.57
C GLU A 342 -17.66 11.53 -15.19
N HIS A 343 -18.72 11.93 -15.89
CA HIS A 343 -19.51 13.13 -15.64
C HIS A 343 -18.78 14.45 -15.93
N GLU A 344 -17.74 14.42 -16.77
CA GLU A 344 -16.91 15.58 -17.07
C GLU A 344 -16.87 15.86 -18.58
N TRP A 345 -16.76 17.14 -18.92
CA TRP A 345 -16.38 17.55 -20.27
C TRP A 345 -14.88 17.40 -20.44
N TRP A 346 -14.47 16.73 -21.49
CA TRP A 346 -13.06 16.56 -21.85
C TRP A 346 -12.77 17.24 -23.18
N TYR A 347 -11.66 17.96 -23.20
CA TYR A 347 -11.14 18.68 -24.35
C TYR A 347 -9.79 18.11 -24.71
N TRP A 348 -9.52 17.92 -26.00
CA TRP A 348 -8.25 17.37 -26.45
C TRP A 348 -7.75 18.04 -27.73
N GLN A 349 -6.43 18.10 -27.85
CA GLN A 349 -5.73 18.61 -29.03
C GLN A 349 -4.45 17.82 -29.25
N VAL A 350 -3.97 17.84 -30.49
CA VAL A 350 -2.71 17.20 -30.84
C VAL A 350 -1.90 18.12 -31.74
N ARG A 351 -0.59 17.97 -31.68
CA ARG A 351 0.34 18.59 -32.62
C ARG A 351 1.58 17.73 -32.81
N ALA A 352 2.34 18.01 -33.86
CA ALA A 352 3.65 17.41 -34.05
C ALA A 352 4.73 18.30 -33.41
N VAL A 353 5.69 17.71 -32.72
CA VAL A 353 6.77 18.42 -32.02
C VAL A 353 8.11 17.76 -32.27
N ASP A 354 9.17 18.56 -32.30
CA ASP A 354 10.53 18.03 -32.32
C ASP A 354 11.01 17.62 -30.91
N PRO A 355 12.09 16.82 -30.81
CA PRO A 355 12.61 16.37 -29.52
C PRO A 355 13.04 17.53 -28.59
N GLU A 356 13.62 18.60 -29.14
CA GLU A 356 14.05 19.77 -28.36
C GLU A 356 12.85 20.47 -27.71
N TRP A 357 11.71 20.52 -28.41
CA TRP A 357 10.48 21.06 -27.85
C TRP A 357 9.96 20.23 -26.69
N LEU A 358 9.99 18.90 -26.79
CA LEU A 358 9.60 18.02 -25.70
C LEU A 358 10.50 18.16 -24.47
N GLU A 359 11.83 18.10 -24.67
CA GLU A 359 12.80 18.16 -23.58
C GLU A 359 12.73 19.47 -22.80
N THR A 360 12.34 20.56 -23.47
CA THR A 360 12.24 21.89 -22.86
C THR A 360 10.82 22.28 -22.44
N GLU A 361 9.87 21.34 -22.51
CA GLU A 361 8.44 21.57 -22.26
C GLU A 361 7.91 22.80 -23.01
N GLY A 362 8.37 22.94 -24.24
CA GLY A 362 8.00 24.00 -25.17
C GLY A 362 8.65 25.36 -24.98
N LYS A 363 9.72 25.46 -24.20
CA LYS A 363 10.53 26.69 -24.11
C LYS A 363 11.45 26.90 -25.33
N ARG A 364 11.86 25.83 -26.00
CA ARG A 364 12.73 25.81 -27.19
C ARG A 364 12.22 24.77 -28.19
N GLY A 365 12.92 24.56 -29.29
CA GLY A 365 12.53 23.62 -30.34
C GLY A 365 11.43 24.13 -31.27
N LYS A 366 10.92 23.23 -32.11
CA LYS A 366 9.92 23.48 -33.15
C LYS A 366 8.68 22.64 -32.89
N ALA A 367 7.53 23.23 -33.21
CA ALA A 367 6.25 22.54 -33.16
C ALA A 367 5.37 22.96 -34.33
N GLY A 368 4.61 22.00 -34.84
CA GLY A 368 3.51 22.25 -35.76
C GLY A 368 2.33 22.92 -35.07
N PRO A 369 1.32 23.36 -35.86
CA PRO A 369 0.10 23.94 -35.32
C PRO A 369 -0.68 22.90 -34.49
N TRP A 370 -1.41 23.38 -33.49
CA TRP A 370 -2.43 22.57 -32.82
C TRP A 370 -3.56 22.22 -33.79
N THR A 371 -4.12 21.02 -33.65
CA THR A 371 -5.40 20.69 -34.29
C THR A 371 -6.54 21.54 -33.73
N GLU A 372 -7.66 21.54 -34.45
CA GLU A 372 -8.93 21.95 -33.85
C GLU A 372 -9.19 21.17 -32.55
N LYS A 373 -9.82 21.87 -31.60
CA LYS A 373 -10.12 21.34 -30.28
C LYS A 373 -11.26 20.34 -30.40
N GLY A 374 -10.98 19.08 -30.10
CA GLY A 374 -12.01 18.07 -29.97
C GLY A 374 -12.59 18.10 -28.56
N SER A 375 -13.88 17.75 -28.42
CA SER A 375 -14.57 17.69 -27.14
C SER A 375 -15.61 16.58 -27.09
N PHE A 376 -15.79 16.02 -25.88
CA PHE A 376 -16.81 15.02 -25.59
C PHE A 376 -17.12 15.00 -24.09
N TYR A 377 -18.33 14.57 -23.73
CA TYR A 377 -18.77 14.39 -22.35
C TYR A 377 -18.69 12.92 -21.94
N THR A 378 -18.05 12.58 -20.82
CA THR A 378 -17.94 11.18 -20.36
C THR A 378 -19.17 10.73 -19.58
N HIS A 379 -19.79 9.64 -20.02
CA HIS A 379 -20.89 8.97 -19.32
C HIS A 379 -20.90 7.49 -19.68
N TYR A 380 -20.56 6.63 -18.71
CA TYR A 380 -20.30 5.21 -18.91
C TYR A 380 -21.52 4.35 -18.55
N GLU A 381 -22.40 4.87 -17.69
CA GLU A 381 -23.66 4.21 -17.34
C GLU A 381 -24.62 4.08 -18.53
N GLU A 382 -25.53 3.11 -18.45
CA GLU A 382 -26.61 2.96 -19.42
C GLU A 382 -27.67 4.04 -19.20
N GLY A 383 -27.88 4.87 -20.23
CA GLY A 383 -28.83 5.99 -20.18
C GLY A 383 -28.32 7.22 -20.91
N ASP A 384 -29.21 8.20 -21.08
CA ASP A 384 -28.86 9.53 -21.57
C ASP A 384 -28.72 10.48 -20.37
N PRO A 385 -27.52 11.08 -20.15
CA PRO A 385 -27.28 11.93 -19.01
C PRO A 385 -27.86 13.33 -19.23
N SER A 386 -28.09 14.05 -18.13
CA SER A 386 -28.26 15.50 -18.20
C SER A 386 -26.89 16.15 -18.41
N ILE A 387 -26.58 16.55 -19.64
CA ILE A 387 -25.28 17.13 -19.99
C ILE A 387 -25.21 18.59 -19.51
N PRO A 388 -24.23 18.97 -18.68
CA PRO A 388 -24.01 20.36 -18.28
C PRO A 388 -23.56 21.20 -19.49
N GLU A 389 -23.81 22.52 -19.44
CA GLU A 389 -23.38 23.43 -20.51
C GLU A 389 -21.85 23.41 -20.65
N GLN A 390 -21.40 23.37 -21.90
CA GLN A 390 -19.97 23.30 -22.22
C GLN A 390 -19.29 24.64 -21.90
N LEU A 391 -18.15 24.59 -21.21
CA LEU A 391 -17.39 25.79 -20.88
C LEU A 391 -16.75 26.39 -22.15
N PRO A 392 -16.95 27.69 -22.44
CA PRO A 392 -16.31 28.32 -23.59
C PRO A 392 -14.81 28.46 -23.33
N GLY A 393 -14.00 27.85 -24.20
CA GLY A 393 -12.55 28.04 -24.20
C GLY A 393 -12.14 29.32 -24.90
N VAL A 394 -10.97 29.88 -24.55
CA VAL A 394 -10.36 30.96 -25.32
C VAL A 394 -9.87 30.38 -26.66
N ALA A 395 -10.16 31.09 -27.76
CA ALA A 395 -9.56 30.78 -29.05
C ALA A 395 -8.08 31.17 -29.01
N GLU A 396 -7.17 30.20 -29.04
CA GLU A 396 -5.74 30.50 -29.15
C GLU A 396 -5.43 31.00 -30.58
N GLU A 397 -4.88 32.21 -30.68
CA GLU A 397 -4.25 32.68 -31.91
C GLU A 397 -2.93 31.91 -32.11
N SER A 398 -2.90 31.05 -33.12
CA SER A 398 -1.72 30.28 -33.57
C SER A 398 -0.59 31.23 -34.02
N ASN A 399 0.23 31.70 -33.09
CA ASN A 399 1.43 32.50 -33.38
C ASN A 399 2.68 31.65 -33.70
N ALA A 400 2.54 30.35 -33.95
CA ALA A 400 3.64 29.50 -34.37
C ALA A 400 3.94 29.67 -35.87
N THR A 401 5.20 29.90 -36.22
CA THR A 401 5.70 29.81 -37.59
C THR A 401 5.30 28.46 -38.17
N VAL A 402 4.40 28.43 -39.15
CA VAL A 402 3.79 27.21 -39.70
C VAL A 402 4.87 26.29 -40.26
N VAL A 403 5.30 25.31 -39.47
CA VAL A 403 6.12 24.19 -39.93
C VAL A 403 5.16 23.02 -40.08
N GLN A 404 5.04 22.51 -41.31
CA GLN A 404 4.34 21.27 -41.61
C GLN A 404 4.82 20.13 -40.71
N PRO A 405 3.97 19.14 -40.37
CA PRO A 405 2.71 18.81 -41.04
C PRO A 405 1.43 19.26 -40.31
N VAL A 406 0.36 19.47 -41.09
CA VAL A 406 -1.00 19.75 -40.59
C VAL A 406 -1.68 18.42 -40.28
N LEU A 407 -2.21 18.30 -39.06
CA LEU A 407 -2.88 17.09 -38.59
C LEU A 407 -4.39 17.23 -38.75
N LYS A 408 -5.04 16.14 -39.18
CA LYS A 408 -6.50 16.06 -39.32
C LYS A 408 -7.09 15.07 -38.32
N VAL A 409 -8.06 15.53 -37.55
CA VAL A 409 -8.80 14.70 -36.58
C VAL A 409 -9.67 13.68 -37.31
N MET A 410 -9.58 12.42 -36.90
CA MET A 410 -10.39 11.32 -37.44
C MET A 410 -11.48 10.92 -36.45
N GLU A 411 -11.07 10.47 -35.26
CA GLU A 411 -11.98 9.95 -34.24
C GLU A 411 -11.47 10.31 -32.83
N PRO A 412 -12.36 10.53 -31.85
CA PRO A 412 -13.79 10.74 -32.05
C PRO A 412 -14.04 12.05 -32.81
N ALA A 413 -15.25 12.25 -33.33
CA ALA A 413 -15.60 13.50 -33.99
C ALA A 413 -15.31 14.70 -33.07
N LEU A 414 -15.03 15.88 -33.66
CA LEU A 414 -14.67 17.09 -32.90
C LEU A 414 -15.72 17.46 -31.82
N GLU A 415 -16.98 17.11 -32.06
CA GLU A 415 -18.07 17.18 -31.07
C GLU A 415 -18.75 15.81 -30.98
N ALA A 416 -18.11 14.86 -30.31
CA ALA A 416 -18.61 13.48 -30.26
C ALA A 416 -19.86 13.30 -29.36
N GLY A 417 -20.27 14.35 -28.65
CA GLY A 417 -21.41 14.34 -27.74
C GLY A 417 -21.11 13.55 -26.47
N ILE A 418 -21.31 12.22 -26.48
CA ILE A 418 -21.21 11.35 -25.30
C ILE A 418 -20.17 10.25 -25.55
N MET A 419 -19.20 10.14 -24.64
CA MET A 419 -18.18 9.11 -24.60
C MET A 419 -18.51 8.04 -23.56
N ARG A 420 -18.77 6.82 -24.02
CA ARG A 420 -19.17 5.68 -23.16
C ARG A 420 -18.01 4.77 -22.73
N THR A 421 -16.79 5.08 -23.18
CA THR A 421 -15.58 4.35 -22.76
C THR A 421 -14.71 5.24 -21.88
N PRO A 422 -14.16 4.72 -20.78
CA PRO A 422 -13.21 5.46 -19.94
C PRO A 422 -11.86 5.69 -20.64
N ARG A 423 -11.59 4.99 -21.73
CA ARG A 423 -10.34 5.07 -22.51
C ARG A 423 -10.67 5.25 -23.99
N PRO A 424 -11.07 6.46 -24.41
CA PRO A 424 -11.36 6.75 -25.81
C PRO A 424 -10.11 6.69 -26.67
N VAL A 425 -10.25 6.21 -27.90
CA VAL A 425 -9.17 6.25 -28.89
C VAL A 425 -9.20 7.59 -29.61
N LEU A 426 -8.16 8.39 -29.46
CA LEU A 426 -7.99 9.70 -30.10
C LEU A 426 -7.07 9.54 -31.32
N ARG A 427 -7.68 9.46 -32.51
CA ARG A 427 -7.02 9.15 -33.76
C ARG A 427 -6.90 10.38 -34.65
N VAL A 428 -5.69 10.65 -35.14
CA VAL A 428 -5.43 11.68 -36.15
C VAL A 428 -4.60 11.13 -37.31
N SER A 429 -4.77 11.77 -38.46
CA SER A 429 -4.01 11.48 -39.68
C SER A 429 -3.20 12.69 -40.12
N SER A 430 -2.05 12.46 -40.71
CA SER A 430 -1.22 13.45 -41.39
C SER A 430 -1.12 13.13 -42.88
N GLU A 431 -1.16 14.16 -43.73
CA GLU A 431 -1.02 13.99 -45.19
C GLU A 431 0.39 13.47 -45.57
N THR A 432 1.40 13.91 -44.82
CA THR A 432 2.79 13.48 -44.97
C THR A 432 3.28 12.83 -43.68
N ALA A 433 4.19 11.86 -43.79
CA ALA A 433 4.83 11.31 -42.61
C ALA A 433 5.55 12.43 -41.82
N LEU A 434 5.58 12.31 -40.50
CA LEU A 434 6.29 13.28 -39.66
C LEU A 434 7.78 13.36 -40.09
N PRO A 435 8.41 14.54 -39.98
CA PRO A 435 9.85 14.65 -40.15
C PRO A 435 10.60 13.70 -39.21
N GLU A 436 11.80 13.28 -39.61
CA GLU A 436 12.60 12.33 -38.81
C GLU A 436 12.83 12.87 -37.39
N GLY A 437 12.51 12.04 -36.39
CA GLY A 437 12.63 12.37 -34.97
C GLY A 437 11.47 13.19 -34.37
N TRP A 438 10.54 13.69 -35.17
CA TRP A 438 9.34 14.35 -34.65
C TRP A 438 8.36 13.34 -34.08
N VAL A 439 7.58 13.76 -33.09
CA VAL A 439 6.57 12.91 -32.44
C VAL A 439 5.23 13.63 -32.30
N TYR A 440 4.17 12.85 -32.18
CA TYR A 440 2.83 13.35 -31.89
C TYR A 440 2.69 13.63 -30.39
N TYR A 441 2.34 14.87 -30.08
CA TYR A 441 2.10 15.36 -28.74
C TYR A 441 0.62 15.61 -28.54
N TYR A 442 -0.03 14.75 -27.77
CA TYR A 442 -1.44 14.89 -27.40
C TYR A 442 -1.56 15.50 -26.02
N ILE A 443 -2.62 16.29 -25.85
CA ILE A 443 -3.08 16.77 -24.57
C ILE A 443 -4.58 16.53 -24.43
N ILE A 444 -5.02 16.18 -23.23
CA ILE A 444 -6.43 16.08 -22.86
C ILE A 444 -6.63 16.62 -21.44
N ASP A 445 -7.67 17.42 -21.25
CA ASP A 445 -7.97 18.10 -20.00
C ASP A 445 -9.48 18.34 -19.84
N THR A 446 -9.90 18.58 -18.61
CA THR A 446 -11.24 19.05 -18.25
C THR A 446 -11.37 20.57 -18.37
N ASP A 447 -10.26 21.30 -18.27
CA ASP A 447 -10.21 22.74 -18.58
C ASP A 447 -10.05 22.95 -20.10
N PRO A 448 -10.98 23.65 -20.76
CA PRO A 448 -10.86 23.93 -22.19
C PRO A 448 -9.61 24.75 -22.56
N ASN A 449 -8.95 25.40 -21.61
CA ASN A 449 -7.73 26.16 -21.86
C ASN A 449 -6.44 25.37 -21.56
N PHE A 450 -6.53 24.10 -21.16
CA PHE A 450 -5.37 23.26 -20.88
C PHE A 450 -4.41 23.83 -19.81
N THR A 451 -4.96 24.58 -18.82
CA THR A 451 -4.17 25.17 -17.73
C THR A 451 -4.27 24.38 -16.43
N SER A 452 -5.08 23.32 -16.40
CA SER A 452 -5.26 22.49 -15.21
C SER A 452 -3.97 21.79 -14.83
N PRO A 453 -3.69 21.61 -13.53
CA PRO A 453 -2.61 20.73 -13.08
C PRO A 453 -2.85 19.24 -13.39
N TRP A 454 -4.05 18.88 -13.86
CA TRP A 454 -4.47 17.50 -14.13
C TRP A 454 -4.46 17.13 -15.62
N ILE A 455 -3.93 18.00 -16.48
CA ILE A 455 -3.75 17.72 -17.90
C ILE A 455 -2.99 16.40 -18.10
N GLN A 456 -3.53 15.52 -18.95
CA GLN A 456 -2.82 14.32 -19.37
C GLN A 456 -2.15 14.57 -20.73
N ARG A 457 -0.92 14.09 -20.87
CA ARG A 457 -0.10 14.25 -22.07
C ARG A 457 0.27 12.87 -22.62
N SER A 458 0.50 12.77 -23.94
CA SER A 458 1.01 11.53 -24.53
C SER A 458 2.39 11.13 -24.01
N THR A 459 3.14 12.07 -23.44
CA THR A 459 4.47 11.83 -22.84
C THR A 459 4.43 11.52 -21.36
N ASP A 460 3.26 11.56 -20.72
CA ASP A 460 3.18 11.27 -19.29
C ASP A 460 3.44 9.80 -19.01
N GLU A 461 4.37 9.56 -18.09
CA GLU A 461 4.67 8.22 -17.60
C GLU A 461 4.09 8.10 -16.19
N PRO A 462 3.38 6.99 -15.88
CA PRO A 462 2.86 6.80 -14.55
C PRO A 462 3.95 6.84 -13.49
N TRP A 463 3.65 7.48 -12.37
CA TRP A 463 4.60 7.70 -11.28
C TRP A 463 5.26 6.43 -10.78
N LEU A 464 4.55 5.30 -10.79
CA LEU A 464 5.11 4.01 -10.40
C LEU A 464 6.33 3.62 -11.24
N PHE A 465 6.27 3.79 -12.57
CA PHE A 465 7.37 3.38 -13.45
C PHE A 465 8.57 4.31 -13.34
N ARG A 466 8.32 5.61 -13.08
CA ARG A 466 9.38 6.56 -12.72
C ARG A 466 10.08 6.18 -11.41
N ALA A 467 9.34 5.64 -10.44
CA ALA A 467 9.83 5.27 -9.12
C ALA A 467 10.54 3.88 -9.09
N ILE A 468 10.22 2.98 -10.03
CA ILE A 468 10.83 1.67 -10.15
C ILE A 468 12.17 1.76 -10.88
N ASN A 469 13.26 1.50 -10.17
CA ASN A 469 14.61 1.50 -10.70
C ASN A 469 15.25 0.11 -10.60
N LYS A 470 15.48 -0.51 -11.76
CA LYS A 470 16.04 -1.88 -11.86
C LYS A 470 17.41 -2.02 -11.19
N ASN A 471 18.27 -1.00 -11.27
CA ASN A 471 19.60 -1.05 -10.68
C ASN A 471 19.54 -0.99 -9.15
N ILE A 472 18.63 -0.17 -8.60
CA ILE A 472 18.41 -0.08 -7.15
C ILE A 472 17.78 -1.37 -6.62
N ILE A 473 16.85 -1.99 -7.35
CA ILE A 473 16.28 -3.31 -7.01
C ILE A 473 17.37 -4.38 -6.97
N LEU A 474 18.26 -4.41 -7.96
CA LEU A 474 19.38 -5.35 -7.99
C LEU A 474 20.32 -5.11 -6.79
N ALA A 475 20.65 -3.85 -6.49
CA ALA A 475 21.46 -3.49 -5.34
C ALA A 475 20.83 -3.95 -4.02
N GLY A 476 19.52 -3.74 -3.83
CA GLY A 476 18.77 -4.21 -2.66
C GLY A 476 18.76 -5.74 -2.55
N THR A 477 18.62 -6.45 -3.68
CA THR A 477 18.66 -7.92 -3.72
C THR A 477 20.02 -8.45 -3.32
N VAL A 478 21.09 -7.91 -3.91
CA VAL A 478 22.47 -8.29 -3.58
C VAL A 478 22.77 -7.98 -2.12
N PHE A 479 22.37 -6.80 -1.63
CA PHE A 479 22.53 -6.42 -0.23
C PHE A 479 21.83 -7.40 0.71
N GLY A 480 20.57 -7.78 0.43
CA GLY A 480 19.81 -8.70 1.27
C GLY A 480 20.43 -10.10 1.33
N VAL A 481 20.81 -10.65 0.18
CA VAL A 481 21.44 -11.98 0.10
C VAL A 481 22.82 -11.97 0.74
N ALA A 482 23.66 -10.98 0.43
CA ALA A 482 24.98 -10.84 1.03
C ALA A 482 24.90 -10.69 2.55
N SER A 483 23.99 -9.84 3.03
CA SER A 483 23.76 -9.65 4.47
C SER A 483 23.35 -10.96 5.15
N TYR A 484 22.51 -11.76 4.51
CA TYR A 484 22.13 -13.08 5.01
C TYR A 484 23.31 -14.05 5.08
N ILE A 485 24.09 -14.13 4.02
CA ILE A 485 25.27 -15.00 3.96
C ILE A 485 26.27 -14.59 5.05
N LEU A 486 26.57 -13.29 5.17
CA LEU A 486 27.49 -12.77 6.17
C LEU A 486 27.00 -13.09 7.60
N LEU A 487 25.74 -12.80 7.92
CA LEU A 487 25.20 -13.10 9.24
C LEU A 487 25.22 -14.62 9.51
N SER A 488 24.94 -15.45 8.51
CA SER A 488 25.02 -16.90 8.64
C SER A 488 26.44 -17.41 8.88
N ILE A 489 27.45 -16.83 8.21
CA ILE A 489 28.87 -17.20 8.38
C ILE A 489 29.35 -16.87 9.80
N PHE A 490 28.98 -15.70 10.31
CA PHE A 490 29.35 -15.26 11.66
C PHE A 490 28.46 -15.84 12.77
N GLY A 491 27.48 -16.69 12.44
CA GLY A 491 26.52 -17.24 13.40
C GLY A 491 25.66 -16.17 14.07
N LEU A 492 25.50 -15.00 13.44
CA LEU A 492 24.71 -13.89 13.95
C LEU A 492 23.21 -14.11 13.69
N PRO A 493 22.32 -13.53 14.52
CA PRO A 493 20.88 -13.75 14.40
C PRO A 493 20.30 -13.19 13.10
N VAL A 494 19.73 -14.06 12.27
CA VAL A 494 19.06 -13.70 10.99
C VAL A 494 17.91 -12.71 11.18
N LEU A 495 17.30 -12.68 12.38
CA LEU A 495 16.25 -11.71 12.75
C LEU A 495 16.69 -10.24 12.57
N LEU A 496 18.00 -9.96 12.56
CA LEU A 496 18.53 -8.62 12.26
C LEU A 496 18.10 -8.13 10.87
N ILE A 497 18.06 -9.01 9.86
CA ILE A 497 17.67 -8.64 8.48
C ILE A 497 16.19 -8.33 8.42
N PHE A 498 15.35 -9.15 9.06
CA PHE A 498 13.92 -8.90 9.12
C PHE A 498 13.60 -7.59 9.84
N GLY A 499 14.34 -7.28 10.92
CA GLY A 499 14.29 -5.98 11.58
C GLY A 499 14.68 -4.84 10.64
N TYR A 500 15.80 -4.97 9.93
CA TYR A 500 16.24 -3.96 8.97
C TYR A 500 15.17 -3.70 7.89
N VAL A 501 14.58 -4.75 7.34
CA VAL A 501 13.54 -4.63 6.30
C VAL A 501 12.28 -3.95 6.85
N ARG A 502 11.91 -4.18 8.11
CA ARG A 502 10.83 -3.43 8.78
C ARG A 502 11.11 -1.92 8.80
N ALA A 503 12.37 -1.49 8.99
CA ALA A 503 12.75 -0.08 8.97
C ALA A 503 12.57 0.58 7.59
N LEU A 504 12.65 -0.18 6.49
CA LEU A 504 12.45 0.33 5.12
C LEU A 504 11.00 0.76 4.85
N THR A 505 10.05 0.13 5.53
CA THR A 505 8.62 0.21 5.17
C THR A 505 7.81 1.11 6.08
N THR A 506 8.41 1.64 7.15
CA THR A 506 7.68 2.40 8.18
C THR A 506 8.43 3.65 8.59
N ILE A 507 7.67 4.70 8.95
CA ILE A 507 8.24 5.89 9.55
C ILE A 507 8.85 5.49 10.91
N PRO A 508 10.12 5.84 11.18
CA PRO A 508 10.85 5.31 12.34
C PRO A 508 10.51 6.00 13.67
N HIS A 509 9.34 6.63 13.81
CA HIS A 509 9.02 7.49 14.96
C HIS A 509 8.88 6.76 16.30
N TRP A 510 8.69 5.44 16.28
CA TRP A 510 8.45 4.61 17.47
C TRP A 510 9.66 3.76 17.90
N ILE A 511 10.72 3.71 17.09
CA ILE A 511 11.80 2.72 17.29
C ILE A 511 12.55 2.93 18.61
N ILE A 512 12.77 4.17 19.02
CA ILE A 512 13.50 4.50 20.25
C ILE A 512 12.77 3.94 21.47
N THR A 513 11.45 4.12 21.53
CA THR A 513 10.63 3.60 22.62
C THR A 513 10.51 2.08 22.59
N GLU A 514 10.45 1.45 21.41
CA GLU A 514 10.50 -0.01 21.30
C GLU A 514 11.84 -0.61 21.76
N VAL A 515 12.97 0.02 21.43
CA VAL A 515 14.30 -0.39 21.90
C VAL A 515 14.39 -0.33 23.41
N ILE A 516 13.86 0.72 24.05
CA ILE A 516 13.79 0.82 25.52
C ILE A 516 13.05 -0.40 26.10
N GLY A 517 11.89 -0.75 25.52
CA GLY A 517 11.15 -1.95 25.92
C GLY A 517 11.97 -3.23 25.78
N ALA A 518 12.64 -3.42 24.64
CA ALA A 518 13.46 -4.61 24.38
C ALA A 518 14.66 -4.72 25.34
N LEU A 519 15.31 -3.59 25.66
CA LEU A 519 16.40 -3.53 26.63
C LEU A 519 15.91 -3.88 28.05
N LEU A 520 14.78 -3.33 28.47
CA LEU A 520 14.17 -3.63 29.77
C LEU A 520 13.82 -5.12 29.88
N ALA A 521 13.20 -5.71 28.85
CA ALA A 521 12.91 -7.14 28.82
C ALA A 521 14.18 -7.97 28.98
N ARG A 522 15.20 -7.70 28.16
CA ARG A 522 16.40 -8.54 28.07
C ARG A 522 17.34 -8.40 29.28
N TYR A 523 17.55 -7.18 29.77
CA TYR A 523 18.59 -6.91 30.78
C TYR A 523 18.05 -6.73 32.19
N TYR A 524 16.80 -6.34 32.36
CA TYR A 524 16.21 -6.17 33.69
C TYR A 524 15.25 -7.32 34.03
N PHE A 525 14.21 -7.52 33.23
CA PHE A 525 13.14 -8.46 33.58
C PHE A 525 13.52 -9.94 33.45
N TRP A 526 14.32 -10.31 32.44
CA TRP A 526 14.85 -11.67 32.34
C TRP A 526 15.73 -12.03 33.54
N ASN A 527 16.53 -11.09 34.03
CA ASN A 527 17.39 -11.30 35.20
C ASN A 527 16.56 -11.37 36.50
N LYS A 528 15.48 -10.58 36.60
CA LYS A 528 14.63 -10.54 37.79
C LYS A 528 13.68 -11.73 37.92
N TYR A 529 13.01 -12.14 36.83
CA TYR A 529 11.93 -13.14 36.86
C TYR A 529 12.30 -14.46 36.17
N GLY A 530 13.42 -14.50 35.45
CA GLY A 530 13.80 -15.61 34.60
C GLY A 530 13.17 -15.54 33.22
N GLN A 531 13.92 -15.99 32.20
CA GLN A 531 13.54 -15.85 30.79
C GLN A 531 12.20 -16.53 30.44
N LYS A 532 11.97 -17.75 30.94
CA LYS A 532 10.75 -18.52 30.64
C LYS A 532 9.51 -17.86 31.23
N GLN A 533 9.58 -17.44 32.49
CA GLN A 533 8.46 -16.79 33.18
C GLN A 533 8.16 -15.41 32.59
N TRP A 534 9.19 -14.62 32.28
CA TRP A 534 8.98 -13.32 31.66
C TRP A 534 8.30 -13.40 30.30
N ARG A 535 8.63 -14.42 29.48
CA ARG A 535 7.95 -14.64 28.20
C ARG A 535 6.45 -14.92 28.33
N LEU A 536 5.99 -15.38 29.50
CA LEU A 536 4.57 -15.53 29.82
C LEU A 536 3.96 -14.22 30.34
N TYR A 537 4.70 -13.44 31.13
CA TYR A 537 4.21 -12.19 31.72
C TYR A 537 4.13 -11.03 30.72
N ALA A 538 5.09 -10.91 29.81
CA ALA A 538 5.16 -9.78 28.89
C ALA A 538 3.92 -9.63 27.99
N PRO A 539 3.39 -10.71 27.36
CA PRO A 539 2.14 -10.62 26.60
C PRO A 539 0.94 -10.20 27.46
N VAL A 540 0.82 -10.72 28.69
CA VAL A 540 -0.27 -10.37 29.62
C VAL A 540 -0.22 -8.88 29.96
N LEU A 541 0.98 -8.34 30.21
CA LEU A 541 1.18 -6.93 30.48
C LEU A 541 0.81 -6.05 29.28
N ALA A 542 1.23 -6.44 28.08
CA ALA A 542 0.91 -5.73 26.84
C ALA A 542 -0.61 -5.73 26.55
N VAL A 543 -1.27 -6.88 26.73
CA VAL A 543 -2.74 -7.00 26.61
C VAL A 543 -3.45 -6.17 27.67
N GLY A 544 -2.98 -6.16 28.91
CA GLY A 544 -3.52 -5.32 29.98
C GLY A 544 -3.43 -3.83 29.64
N PHE A 545 -2.30 -3.38 29.09
CA PHE A 545 -2.14 -2.02 28.59
C PHE A 545 -3.11 -1.71 27.45
N ALA A 546 -3.20 -2.57 26.44
CA ALA A 546 -4.10 -2.39 25.29
C ALA A 546 -5.57 -2.35 25.71
N CYS A 547 -5.98 -3.23 26.62
CA CYS A 547 -7.32 -3.25 27.21
C CYS A 547 -7.61 -1.96 27.97
N GLY A 548 -6.67 -1.48 28.80
CA GLY A 548 -6.79 -0.21 29.50
C GLY A 548 -6.92 0.99 28.57
N MET A 549 -6.17 1.01 27.45
CA MET A 549 -6.29 2.04 26.41
C MET A 549 -7.67 2.00 25.73
N ALA A 550 -8.15 0.80 25.37
CA ALA A 550 -9.45 0.61 24.71
C ALA A 550 -10.62 0.98 25.64
N LEU A 551 -10.63 0.51 26.89
CA LEU A 551 -11.63 0.85 27.90
C LEU A 551 -11.68 2.37 28.13
N MET A 552 -10.51 3.00 28.23
CA MET A 552 -10.47 4.44 28.44
C MET A 552 -10.91 5.22 27.19
N GLY A 553 -10.57 4.73 26.00
CA GLY A 553 -11.13 5.25 24.74
C GLY A 553 -12.64 5.19 24.74
N MET A 554 -13.23 4.02 25.03
CA MET A 554 -14.69 3.83 25.08
C MET A 554 -15.36 4.72 26.12
N ALA A 555 -14.80 4.85 27.32
CA ALA A 555 -15.37 5.71 28.36
C ALA A 555 -15.26 7.21 28.00
N ALA A 556 -14.15 7.66 27.43
CA ALA A 556 -14.00 9.05 26.98
C ALA A 556 -14.99 9.41 25.87
N ILE A 557 -15.13 8.50 24.91
CA ILE A 557 -16.12 8.52 23.83
C ILE A 557 -17.55 8.61 24.38
N SER A 558 -17.87 7.81 25.41
CA SER A 558 -19.18 7.81 26.06
C SER A 558 -19.47 9.13 26.78
N ILE A 559 -18.46 9.77 27.37
CA ILE A 559 -18.61 11.10 28.00
C ILE A 559 -18.83 12.18 26.92
N ALA A 560 -18.03 12.16 25.86
CA ALA A 560 -18.17 13.06 24.72
C ALA A 560 -19.57 12.96 24.08
N LEU A 561 -20.13 11.75 24.03
CA LEU A 561 -21.50 11.47 23.59
C LEU A 561 -22.56 12.15 24.43
N ILE A 562 -22.50 11.96 25.75
CA ILE A 562 -23.46 12.56 26.69
C ILE A 562 -23.41 14.08 26.54
N GLN A 563 -22.20 14.66 26.47
CA GLN A 563 -22.06 16.11 26.34
C GLN A 563 -22.62 16.64 25.02
N LYS A 564 -22.29 16.03 23.87
CA LYS A 564 -22.85 16.46 22.59
C LYS A 564 -24.37 16.33 22.55
N SER A 565 -24.92 15.24 23.07
CA SER A 565 -26.37 15.02 23.11
C SER A 565 -27.09 16.06 23.98
N VAL A 566 -26.42 16.55 25.04
CA VAL A 566 -26.94 17.61 25.91
C VAL A 566 -26.73 19.00 25.28
N SER A 567 -25.65 19.23 24.53
CA SER A 567 -25.34 20.54 23.94
C SER A 567 -26.19 20.88 22.71
N VAL A 568 -26.86 19.90 22.07
CA VAL A 568 -27.84 20.17 20.98
C VAL A 568 -29.07 20.95 21.49
N LEU A 569 -29.27 21.08 22.82
CA LEU A 569 -30.34 21.94 23.37
C LEU A 569 -30.02 23.45 23.34
N ILE A 570 -28.87 23.85 22.79
CA ILE A 570 -28.56 25.26 22.54
C ILE A 570 -28.03 25.35 21.10
N PHE A 571 -28.93 25.25 20.12
CA PHE A 571 -29.00 26.01 18.85
C PHE A 571 -29.92 25.30 17.86
#